data_AF-A0A380HN51-F1
#
_entry.id   AF-A0A380HN51-F1
#
_cell.length_a   1.000
_cell.length_b   1.000
_cell.length_c   1.000
_cell.angle_alpha   90.00
_cell.angle_beta   90.00
_cell.angle_gamma   90.00
#
_symmetry.space_group_name_H-M   'P 1'
#
loop_
_entity.id
_entity.type
_entity.pdbx_description
1 polymer ?
#
loop_
_entity_poly.entity_id
_entity_poly.type
_entity_poly.pdbx_seq_one_letter_code
_entity_poly.pdbx_strand_id
1 'polypeptide(L)'
;MNTQNEQHHRKELKFQKRFITFPFLGFALIIAILNIVFPDITVMVTLFGLFFLYNAAILFVVFIHHFKRIMILSLILTILSLVLFGLTFYLYGLTNHFFN
;
A
#
# COMPACT_ATOMS: atom_id res chain seq x y z
N MET A 1 26.21 25.16 19.61
CA MET A 1 25.22 25.23 18.52
C MET A 1 25.50 24.08 17.55
N ASN A 2 24.74 22.99 17.64
CA ASN A 2 25.01 21.74 16.92
C ASN A 2 24.28 21.74 15.56
N THR A 3 24.89 22.40 14.57
CA THR A 3 24.37 22.57 13.22
C THR A 3 24.32 21.27 12.39
N GLN A 4 25.01 20.21 12.84
CA GLN A 4 25.04 18.90 12.18
C GLN A 4 23.72 18.13 12.44
N ASN A 5 23.18 18.19 13.67
CA ASN A 5 21.95 17.46 14.01
C ASN A 5 20.70 17.97 13.26
N GLU A 6 20.61 19.27 12.98
CA GLU A 6 19.49 19.85 12.23
C GLU A 6 19.51 19.47 10.74
N GLN A 7 20.70 19.34 10.15
CA GLN A 7 20.88 18.95 8.75
C GLN A 7 20.46 17.50 8.51
N HIS A 8 20.80 16.60 9.43
CA HIS A 8 20.37 15.20 9.39
C HIS A 8 18.86 15.06 9.57
N HIS A 9 18.26 15.78 10.52
CA HIS A 9 16.82 15.75 10.75
C HIS A 9 16.00 16.26 9.54
N ARG A 10 16.47 17.31 8.88
CA ARG A 10 15.80 17.83 7.66
C ARG A 10 15.90 16.90 6.45
N LYS A 11 17.00 16.14 6.31
CA LYS A 11 17.15 15.15 5.23
C LYS A 11 16.22 13.95 5.44
N GLU A 12 16.05 13.49 6.67
CA GLU A 12 15.11 12.41 7.00
C GLU A 12 13.64 12.80 6.74
N LEU A 13 13.25 14.04 7.06
CA LEU A 13 11.89 14.55 6.81
C LEU A 13 11.58 14.69 5.31
N LYS A 14 12.55 15.11 4.49
CA LYS A 14 12.39 15.16 3.03
C LYS A 14 12.27 13.77 2.40
N PHE A 15 13.00 12.79 2.94
CA PHE A 15 12.88 11.39 2.49
C PHE A 15 11.52 10.79 2.86
N GLN A 16 11.01 11.03 4.07
CA GLN A 16 9.68 10.56 4.47
C GLN A 16 8.57 11.10 3.56
N LYS A 17 8.53 12.42 3.31
CA LYS A 17 7.50 13.04 2.45
C LYS A 17 7.52 12.56 1.00
N ARG A 18 8.69 12.22 0.45
CA ARG A 18 8.80 11.84 -0.97
C ARG A 18 8.65 10.34 -1.21
N PHE A 19 9.01 9.50 -0.24
CA PHE A 19 8.98 8.04 -0.39
C PHE A 19 7.70 7.39 0.17
N ILE A 20 7.04 8.02 1.15
CA ILE A 20 5.81 7.47 1.79
C ILE A 20 4.55 7.94 1.06
N THR A 21 4.51 9.22 0.66
CA THR A 21 3.32 9.78 0.01
C THR A 21 3.15 9.26 -1.42
N PHE A 22 4.24 8.93 -2.12
CA PHE A 22 4.19 8.54 -3.53
C PHE A 22 3.45 7.20 -3.80
N PRO A 23 3.73 6.10 -3.08
CA PRO A 23 3.00 4.85 -3.28
C PRO A 23 1.56 4.93 -2.76
N PHE A 24 1.32 5.62 -1.64
CA PHE A 24 -0.02 5.73 -1.05
C PHE A 24 -0.96 6.59 -1.89
N LEU A 25 -0.49 7.76 -2.35
CA LEU A 25 -1.29 8.68 -3.16
C LEU A 25 -1.55 8.10 -4.55
N GLY A 26 -0.55 7.47 -5.16
CA GLY A 26 -0.73 6.76 -6.43
C GLY A 26 -1.77 5.66 -6.31
N PHE A 27 -1.76 4.89 -5.22
CA PHE A 27 -2.70 3.80 -5.05
C PHE A 27 -4.12 4.24 -4.69
N ALA A 28 -4.26 5.23 -3.80
CA ALA A 28 -5.55 5.83 -3.50
C ALA A 28 -6.19 6.45 -4.76
N LEU A 29 -5.38 7.09 -5.62
CA LEU A 29 -5.83 7.65 -6.88
C LEU A 29 -6.29 6.54 -7.85
N ILE A 30 -5.54 5.44 -7.96
CA ILE A 30 -5.90 4.29 -8.82
C ILE A 30 -7.21 3.66 -8.33
N ILE A 31 -7.35 3.36 -7.04
CA ILE A 31 -8.58 2.80 -6.48
C ILE A 31 -9.75 3.76 -6.72
N ALA A 32 -9.58 5.06 -6.43
CA ALA A 32 -10.65 6.04 -6.57
C ALA A 32 -11.12 6.17 -8.03
N ILE A 33 -10.18 6.24 -8.98
CA ILE A 33 -10.50 6.29 -10.41
C ILE A 33 -11.21 5.00 -10.83
N LEU A 34 -10.72 3.83 -10.43
CA LEU A 34 -11.37 2.58 -10.80
C LEU A 34 -12.73 2.38 -10.12
N ASN A 35 -12.93 2.89 -8.90
CA ASN A 35 -14.22 2.81 -8.21
C ASN A 35 -15.28 3.66 -8.91
N ILE A 36 -14.88 4.80 -9.49
CA ILE A 36 -15.76 5.65 -10.28
C ILE A 36 -16.05 5.04 -11.66
N VAL A 37 -15.03 4.48 -12.33
CA VAL A 37 -15.18 4.00 -13.72
C VAL A 37 -15.80 2.60 -13.78
N PHE A 38 -15.49 1.72 -12.82
CA PHE A 38 -15.93 0.33 -12.78
C PHE A 38 -16.35 -0.08 -11.35
N PRO A 39 -17.62 0.09 -10.98
CA PRO A 39 -18.12 -0.35 -9.68
C PRO A 39 -18.30 -1.87 -9.56
N ASP A 40 -17.73 -2.66 -10.48
CA ASP A 40 -17.80 -4.12 -10.44
C ASP A 40 -16.88 -4.67 -9.35
N ILE A 41 -17.49 -5.43 -8.44
CA ILE A 41 -16.83 -6.03 -7.28
C ILE A 41 -15.76 -7.05 -7.70
N THR A 42 -15.90 -7.66 -8.89
CA THR A 42 -14.91 -8.57 -9.51
C THR A 42 -13.62 -7.82 -9.87
N VAL A 43 -13.76 -6.62 -10.43
CA VAL A 43 -12.64 -5.78 -10.82
C VAL A 43 -11.92 -5.28 -9.56
N MET A 44 -12.67 -4.90 -8.53
CA MET A 44 -12.13 -4.48 -7.24
C MET A 44 -11.28 -5.56 -6.57
N VAL A 45 -11.81 -6.79 -6.44
CA VAL A 45 -11.04 -7.92 -5.87
C VAL A 45 -9.75 -8.14 -6.64
N THR A 46 -9.82 -8.15 -7.98
CA THR A 46 -8.65 -8.38 -8.83
C THR A 46 -7.59 -7.30 -8.64
N LEU A 47 -7.98 -6.02 -8.58
CA LEU A 47 -7.03 -4.92 -8.35
C LEU A 47 -6.41 -4.93 -6.96
N PHE A 48 -7.21 -5.15 -5.92
CA PHE A 48 -6.70 -5.24 -4.57
C PHE A 48 -5.75 -6.45 -4.42
N GLY A 49 -6.04 -7.56 -5.11
CA GLY A 49 -5.13 -8.72 -5.17
C GLY A 49 -3.82 -8.40 -5.87
N LEU A 50 -3.88 -7.72 -7.02
CA LEU A 50 -2.68 -7.29 -7.77
C LEU A 50 -1.83 -6.32 -6.94
N PHE A 51 -2.48 -5.42 -6.21
CA PHE A 51 -1.80 -4.49 -5.33
C PHE A 51 -1.18 -5.18 -4.13
N PHE A 52 -1.89 -6.11 -3.51
CA PHE A 52 -1.32 -6.91 -2.43
C PHE A 52 -0.05 -7.62 -2.89
N LEU A 53 -0.08 -8.22 -4.09
CA LEU A 53 1.09 -8.87 -4.68
C LEU A 53 2.24 -7.88 -4.93
N TYR A 54 1.94 -6.68 -5.45
CA TYR A 54 2.92 -5.62 -5.65
C TYR A 54 3.58 -5.18 -4.33
N ASN A 55 2.78 -4.94 -3.28
CA ASN A 55 3.30 -4.57 -1.96
C ASN A 55 4.11 -5.71 -1.33
N ALA A 56 3.69 -6.96 -1.49
CA ALA A 56 4.43 -8.12 -1.01
C ALA A 56 5.79 -8.26 -1.74
N ALA A 57 5.83 -8.04 -3.05
CA ALA A 57 7.07 -8.06 -3.83
C ALA A 57 8.04 -6.95 -3.39
N ILE A 58 7.55 -5.72 -3.19
CA ILE A 58 8.38 -4.62 -2.66
C ILE A 58 8.86 -4.95 -1.25
N LEU A 59 7.99 -5.48 -0.40
CA LEU A 59 8.34 -5.88 0.96
C LEU A 59 9.48 -6.89 0.92
N PHE A 60 9.43 -7.86 0.02
CA PHE A 60 10.48 -8.87 -0.15
C PHE A 60 11.81 -8.27 -0.62
N VAL A 61 11.78 -7.38 -1.61
CA VAL A 61 12.98 -6.67 -2.10
C VAL A 61 13.61 -5.82 -0.98
N VAL A 62 12.77 -5.08 -0.25
CA VAL A 62 13.19 -4.22 0.85
C VAL A 62 13.70 -5.05 2.05
N PHE A 63 13.14 -6.24 2.27
CA PHE A 63 13.58 -7.19 3.28
C PHE A 63 15.00 -7.68 3.01
N ILE A 64 15.30 -8.09 1.76
CA ILE A 64 16.66 -8.49 1.37
C ILE A 64 17.64 -7.32 1.54
N HIS A 65 17.26 -6.12 1.13
CA HIS A 65 18.14 -4.94 1.19
C HIS A 65 18.28 -4.31 2.60
N HIS A 66 17.61 -4.84 3.63
CA HIS A 66 17.73 -4.42 5.04
C HIS A 66 17.48 -2.92 5.31
N PHE A 67 16.66 -2.24 4.50
CA PHE A 67 16.30 -0.84 4.74
C PHE A 67 15.28 -0.74 5.90
N LYS A 68 15.75 -0.62 7.15
CA LYS A 68 14.89 -0.63 8.36
C LYS A 68 13.64 0.25 8.28
N ARG A 69 13.75 1.48 7.76
CA ARG A 69 12.59 2.40 7.63
C ARG A 69 11.61 2.00 6.53
N ILE A 70 12.12 1.69 5.34
CA ILE A 70 11.29 1.32 4.19
C ILE A 70 10.62 -0.04 4.45
N MET A 71 11.30 -0.93 5.19
CA MET A 71 10.78 -2.24 5.60
C MET A 71 9.53 -2.08 6.46
N ILE A 72 9.56 -1.23 7.49
CA ILE A 72 8.39 -0.98 8.36
C ILE A 72 7.25 -0.37 7.56
N LEU A 73 7.53 0.60 6.68
CA LEU A 73 6.52 1.25 5.85
C LEU A 73 5.88 0.27 4.86
N SER A 74 6.69 -0.52 4.16
CA SER A 74 6.21 -1.56 3.26
C SER A 74 5.43 -2.62 4.02
N LEU A 75 5.83 -2.97 5.24
CA LEU A 75 5.13 -3.95 6.07
C LEU A 75 3.73 -3.45 6.45
N ILE A 76 3.64 -2.20 6.93
CA ILE A 76 2.36 -1.55 7.24
C ILE A 76 1.47 -1.51 6.00
N LEU A 77 2.04 -1.18 4.83
CA LEU A 77 1.28 -1.09 3.58
C LEU A 77 0.80 -2.46 3.10
N THR A 78 1.60 -3.51 3.24
CA THR A 78 1.21 -4.89 2.94
C THR A 78 0.09 -5.37 3.86
N ILE A 79 0.15 -5.06 5.16
CA ILE A 79 -0.93 -5.41 6.11
C ILE A 79 -2.21 -4.64 5.76
N LEU A 80 -2.12 -3.34 5.48
CA LEU A 80 -3.27 -2.52 5.10
C LEU A 80 -3.91 -3.03 3.80
N SER A 81 -3.09 -3.37 2.80
CA SER A 81 -3.54 -3.98 1.55
C SER A 81 -4.19 -5.34 1.78
N LEU A 82 -3.67 -6.16 2.70
CA LEU A 82 -4.25 -7.46 3.03
C LEU A 82 -5.65 -7.31 3.62
N VAL A 83 -5.84 -6.35 4.54
CA VAL A 83 -7.15 -6.07 5.15
C VAL A 83 -8.15 -5.59 4.09
N LEU A 84 -7.76 -4.66 3.22
CA LEU A 84 -8.62 -4.15 2.14
C LEU A 84 -8.98 -5.24 1.13
N PHE A 85 -8.01 -6.06 0.75
CA PHE A 85 -8.25 -7.22 -0.11
C PHE A 85 -9.21 -8.22 0.55
N GLY A 86 -8.99 -8.56 1.82
CA GLY A 86 -9.85 -9.48 2.57
C GLY A 86 -11.30 -8.97 2.70
N LEU A 87 -11.49 -7.69 2.98
CA LEU A 87 -12.82 -7.07 3.02
C LEU A 87 -13.51 -7.10 1.66
N THR A 88 -12.79 -6.77 0.59
CA THR A 88 -13.34 -6.76 -0.77
C THR A 88 -13.67 -8.18 -1.23
N PHE A 89 -12.81 -9.16 -0.91
CA PHE A 89 -13.03 -10.57 -1.21
C PHE A 89 -14.23 -11.14 -0.44
N TYR A 90 -14.39 -10.75 0.83
CA TYR A 90 -15.55 -11.12 1.64
C TYR A 90 -16.86 -10.56 1.06
N LEU A 91 -16.87 -9.28 0.69
CA LEU A 91 -17.99 -8.63 -0.01
C LEU A 91 -18.29 -9.34 -1.35
N TYR A 92 -17.26 -9.68 -2.13
CA TYR A 92 -17.40 -10.42 -3.38
C TYR A 92 -18.08 -11.78 -3.18
N GLY A 93 -17.69 -12.54 -2.16
CA GLY A 93 -18.30 -13.82 -1.85
C GLY A 93 -19.76 -13.72 -1.39
N LEU A 94 -20.10 -12.65 -0.65
CA LEU A 94 -21.50 -12.35 -0.29
C LEU A 94 -22.34 -11.99 -1.53
N THR A 95 -21.81 -11.13 -2.40
CA THR A 95 -22.53 -10.62 -3.57
C THR A 95 -22.79 -11.71 -4.62
N ASN A 96 -21.86 -12.68 -4.73
CA ASN A 96 -21.95 -13.80 -5.66
C ASN A 96 -22.52 -15.08 -5.02
N HIS A 97 -23.10 -15.01 -3.81
CA HIS A 97 -23.67 -16.17 -3.10
C HIS A 97 -22.69 -17.34 -2.88
N PHE A 98 -21.38 -17.12 -2.84
CA PHE A 98 -20.39 -18.19 -2.59
C PHE A 98 -20.40 -18.68 -1.13
N PHE A 99 -20.85 -17.85 -0.19
CA PHE A 99 -20.89 -18.14 1.25
C PHE A 99 -22.29 -18.48 1.77
N ASN A 100 -23.28 -18.63 0.88
CA ASN A 100 -24.66 -19.00 1.21
C ASN A 100 -25.00 -20.38 0.61
#